data_AF-A0A5K7ZJI8-F1
#
_entry.id   AF-A0A5K7ZJI8-F1
#
_cell.length_a   1.000
_cell.length_b   1.000
_cell.length_c   1.000
_cell.angle_alpha   90.00
_cell.angle_beta   90.00
_cell.angle_gamma   90.00
#
_symmetry.space_group_name_H-M   'P 1'
#
loop_
_entity.id
_entity.type
_entity.pdbx_description
1 polymer ?
#
loop_
_entity_poly.entity_id
_entity_poly.type
_entity_poly.pdbx_seq_one_letter_code
_entity_poly.pdbx_strand_id
1 'polypeptide(L)'
;MKELEKLFDRIVQRVNINLRELEFDVNPLVNKLIPTRQMTRFYAFYGLTPHHPLNFVFRHSNLSGSYFLGKVRVTNSLLYKSDIRGDELKQKGDLFQYQDFNIPVDQDEEICIDDSFLIKTLVHNFSHDPETLETFFIRDTVSTHYANIHGSPSDGCFYGPFSTVDLTTIRDCLVGAYAYVQAGEISHLNVDPGTVWVRLPDEFNFMYRHPSDQLTNYIYFTPGNVPQGVFMDFVEDRKAAFEQVFNIVNFKAPVTVPTSASVDRFAVIKPKTSIGDNVLVAQRAFLQNSTLGKGANAQENCYIINSVLEGNDVTAHGAKIIEADMGKTVFVGFNSFLRGRPNARLKIGQECVVMPHTIIDISKPLVIPPGHLVWGLIKNADDLQANSMSLKDFSKIESRMSKGRMLFEGSGKSFVTGFQERIHHILEANGAFYNNNNNRGHAQRNQNISFNTIQPYPKGGDKEGLYPTIIIQP
;
A
#
# COMPACT_ATOMS: atom_id res chain seq x y z
N MET A 1 -21.23 18.80 15.11
CA MET A 1 -19.94 18.85 14.39
C MET A 1 -18.83 19.56 15.16
N LYS A 2 -19.13 20.34 16.21
CA LYS A 2 -18.15 21.06 17.03
C LYS A 2 -17.02 20.17 17.57
N GLU A 3 -17.34 18.96 18.05
CA GLU A 3 -16.31 18.05 18.58
C GLU A 3 -15.42 17.46 17.48
N LEU A 4 -15.96 17.27 16.27
CA LEU A 4 -15.20 16.82 15.11
C LEU A 4 -14.20 17.89 14.65
N GLU A 5 -14.61 19.16 14.65
CA GLU A 5 -13.74 20.30 14.32
C GLU A 5 -12.63 20.49 15.37
N LYS A 6 -12.97 20.43 16.66
CA LYS A 6 -11.97 20.46 17.74
C LYS A 6 -10.96 19.31 17.64
N LEU A 7 -11.42 18.12 17.26
CA LEU A 7 -10.56 16.96 17.08
C LEU A 7 -9.58 17.19 15.94
N PHE A 8 -10.06 17.71 14.80
CA PHE A 8 -9.22 18.10 13.69
C PHE A 8 -8.15 19.13 14.11
N ASP A 9 -8.56 20.21 14.78
CA ASP A 9 -7.64 21.27 15.23
C ASP A 9 -6.55 20.72 16.17
N ARG A 10 -6.94 19.83 17.11
CA ARG A 10 -6.01 19.15 18.01
C ARG A 10 -4.98 18.32 17.25
N ILE A 11 -5.42 17.50 16.29
CA ILE A 11 -4.53 16.64 15.50
C ILE A 11 -3.52 17.50 14.73
N VAL A 12 -4.01 18.52 14.01
CA VAL A 12 -3.16 19.46 13.26
C VAL A 12 -2.14 20.12 14.18
N GLN A 13 -2.55 20.58 15.36
CA GLN A 13 -1.65 21.18 16.33
C GLN A 13 -0.55 20.22 16.79
N ARG A 14 -0.91 18.97 17.13
CA ARG A 14 0.06 17.97 17.61
C ARG A 14 1.08 17.60 16.52
N VAL A 15 0.61 17.36 15.31
CA VAL A 15 1.47 17.05 14.17
C VAL A 15 2.43 18.21 13.87
N ASN A 16 1.94 19.45 13.87
CA ASN A 16 2.78 20.64 13.67
C ASN A 16 3.82 20.84 14.79
N ILE A 17 3.50 20.48 16.04
CA ILE A 17 4.48 20.53 17.13
C ILE A 17 5.62 19.55 16.85
N ASN A 18 5.33 18.33 16.41
CA ASN A 18 6.37 17.36 16.06
C ASN A 18 7.21 17.82 14.87
N LEU A 19 6.57 18.34 13.81
CA LEU A 19 7.23 18.81 12.59
C LEU A 19 7.89 20.20 12.68
N ARG A 20 7.92 20.82 13.86
CA ARG A 20 8.44 22.19 14.09
C ARG A 20 9.87 22.39 13.61
N GLU A 21 10.72 21.37 13.73
CA GLU A 21 12.14 21.44 13.36
C GLU A 21 12.35 21.41 11.84
N LEU A 22 11.35 20.90 11.11
CA LEU A 22 11.31 20.93 9.65
C LEU A 22 10.59 22.16 9.11
N GLU A 23 10.19 23.09 10.00
CA GLU A 23 9.45 24.33 9.67
C GLU A 23 8.21 24.07 8.79
N PHE A 24 7.52 22.94 9.02
CA PHE A 24 6.42 22.51 8.19
C PHE A 24 5.08 22.64 8.90
N ASP A 25 4.14 23.32 8.25
CA ASP A 25 2.74 23.42 8.68
C ASP A 25 1.86 22.52 7.80
N VAL A 26 1.24 21.49 8.40
CA VAL A 26 0.33 20.60 7.67
C VAL A 26 -1.01 21.27 7.37
N ASN A 27 -1.40 22.30 8.13
CA ASN A 27 -2.74 22.89 8.09
C ASN A 27 -3.15 23.37 6.68
N PRO A 28 -2.32 24.11 5.91
CA PRO A 28 -2.69 24.57 4.58
C PRO A 28 -2.97 23.44 3.59
N LEU A 29 -2.38 22.25 3.80
CA LEU A 29 -2.56 21.09 2.94
C LEU A 29 -3.81 20.28 3.30
N VAL A 30 -4.20 20.25 4.58
CA VAL A 30 -5.20 19.31 5.09
C VAL A 30 -6.50 19.98 5.47
N ASN A 31 -6.47 21.29 5.77
CA ASN A 31 -7.66 22.07 6.03
C ASN A 31 -8.58 22.06 4.81
N LYS A 32 -9.81 21.62 5.02
CA LYS A 32 -10.84 21.45 3.97
C LYS A 32 -10.47 20.45 2.86
N LEU A 33 -9.35 19.73 2.98
CA LEU A 33 -8.96 18.69 2.03
C LEU A 33 -10.07 17.63 1.92
N ILE A 34 -10.63 17.24 3.08
CA ILE A 34 -11.91 16.55 3.16
C ILE A 34 -12.91 17.48 3.86
N PRO A 35 -13.98 17.93 3.20
CA PRO A 35 -14.98 18.75 3.85
C PRO A 35 -15.63 18.00 5.02
N THR A 36 -15.75 18.63 6.20
CA THR A 36 -16.33 18.04 7.41
C THR A 36 -17.69 17.40 7.16
N ARG A 37 -18.52 18.04 6.32
CA ARG A 37 -19.83 17.49 5.89
C ARG A 37 -19.74 16.18 5.12
N GLN A 38 -18.63 15.88 4.46
CA GLN A 38 -18.43 14.57 3.83
C GLN A 38 -18.10 13.50 4.87
N MET A 39 -17.37 13.86 5.92
CA MET A 39 -17.01 12.94 7.01
C MET A 39 -18.22 12.51 7.85
N THR A 40 -19.43 13.05 7.63
CA THR A 40 -20.65 12.63 8.32
C THR A 40 -21.55 11.71 7.49
N ARG A 41 -21.15 11.37 6.25
CA ARG A 41 -22.03 10.69 5.27
C ARG A 41 -21.80 9.20 5.09
N PHE A 42 -20.79 8.63 5.74
CA PHE A 42 -20.35 7.26 5.48
C PHE A 42 -20.43 6.41 6.75
N TYR A 43 -20.74 5.13 6.55
CA TYR A 43 -20.51 4.10 7.55
C TYR A 43 -19.03 3.73 7.60
N ALA A 44 -18.64 3.04 8.67
CA ALA A 44 -17.38 2.32 8.76
C ALA A 44 -17.66 0.82 8.75
N PHE A 45 -16.63 0.03 8.47
CA PHE A 45 -16.78 -1.41 8.31
C PHE A 45 -15.69 -2.16 9.08
N TYR A 46 -16.04 -3.26 9.73
CA TYR A 46 -15.06 -4.14 10.36
C TYR A 46 -15.25 -5.59 9.91
N GLY A 47 -14.13 -6.27 9.67
CA GLY A 47 -14.07 -7.66 9.25
C GLY A 47 -14.15 -8.61 10.45
N LEU A 48 -14.90 -9.69 10.27
CA LEU A 48 -15.02 -10.83 11.15
C LEU A 48 -14.58 -12.09 10.42
N THR A 49 -13.71 -12.87 11.06
CA THR A 49 -13.19 -14.12 10.52
C THR A 49 -12.76 -15.04 11.66
N PRO A 50 -12.85 -16.37 11.50
CA PRO A 50 -12.32 -17.31 12.48
C PRO A 50 -10.79 -17.38 12.49
N HIS A 51 -10.09 -16.71 11.58
CA HIS A 51 -8.64 -16.88 11.38
C HIS A 51 -7.77 -15.81 12.03
N HIS A 52 -8.34 -14.66 12.40
CA HIS A 52 -7.61 -13.55 13.01
C HIS A 52 -8.27 -13.17 14.34
N PRO A 53 -7.51 -13.00 15.43
CA PRO A 53 -8.04 -12.53 16.69
C PRO A 53 -8.76 -11.18 16.52
N LEU A 54 -9.97 -11.10 17.10
CA LEU A 54 -10.81 -9.92 17.02
C LEU A 54 -10.53 -8.99 18.21
N ASN A 55 -10.09 -7.76 17.95
CA ASN A 55 -10.09 -6.71 18.98
C ASN A 55 -10.21 -5.33 18.33
N PHE A 56 -11.38 -4.70 18.43
CA PHE A 56 -11.55 -3.33 17.96
C PHE A 56 -11.87 -2.40 19.13
N VAL A 57 -11.09 -1.33 19.28
CA VAL A 57 -11.34 -0.28 20.27
C VAL A 57 -11.34 1.07 19.59
N PHE A 58 -12.52 1.67 19.46
CA PHE A 58 -12.69 3.00 18.87
C PHE A 58 -13.09 3.98 19.97
N ARG A 59 -12.33 5.08 20.12
CA ARG A 59 -12.54 6.09 21.16
C ARG A 59 -12.39 7.48 20.57
N HIS A 60 -13.40 8.32 20.75
CA HIS A 60 -13.35 9.74 20.37
C HIS A 60 -12.78 9.96 18.96
N SER A 61 -13.33 9.26 17.97
CA SER A 61 -12.75 9.20 16.62
C SER A 61 -13.82 9.27 15.53
N ASN A 62 -13.42 9.66 14.32
CA ASN A 62 -14.23 9.54 13.10
C ASN A 62 -13.64 8.42 12.23
N LEU A 63 -14.49 7.55 11.69
CA LEU A 63 -14.08 6.35 10.94
C LEU A 63 -14.69 6.31 9.52
N SER A 64 -15.08 7.46 8.99
CA SER A 64 -16.02 7.54 7.87
C SER A 64 -15.51 6.90 6.58
N GLY A 65 -16.20 5.84 6.16
CA GLY A 65 -15.90 5.08 4.95
C GLY A 65 -14.71 4.14 5.10
N SER A 66 -14.18 3.97 6.32
CA SER A 66 -12.96 3.21 6.58
C SER A 66 -13.26 1.75 6.91
N TYR A 67 -12.29 0.87 6.63
CA TYR A 67 -12.38 -0.57 6.79
C TYR A 67 -11.33 -1.05 7.80
N PHE A 68 -11.72 -1.97 8.68
CA PHE A 68 -10.87 -2.49 9.74
C PHE A 68 -10.85 -4.02 9.73
N LEU A 69 -9.68 -4.63 9.92
CA LEU A 69 -9.51 -6.09 10.03
C LEU A 69 -8.45 -6.41 11.10
N GLY A 70 -8.64 -7.46 11.88
CA GLY A 70 -7.69 -7.90 12.91
C GLY A 70 -7.83 -7.16 14.25
N LYS A 71 -6.70 -6.78 14.86
CA LYS A 71 -6.64 -6.06 16.14
C LYS A 71 -6.28 -4.59 15.91
N VAL A 72 -7.23 -3.69 16.15
CA VAL A 72 -7.06 -2.25 15.88
C VAL A 72 -7.65 -1.40 16.99
N ARG A 73 -6.85 -0.45 17.47
CA ARG A 73 -7.25 0.63 18.37
C ARG A 73 -7.14 1.97 17.66
N VAL A 74 -8.19 2.78 17.76
CA VAL A 74 -8.22 4.14 17.22
C VAL A 74 -8.69 5.09 18.31
N THR A 75 -7.82 6.01 18.71
CA THR A 75 -8.11 7.03 19.75
C THR A 75 -7.87 8.41 19.18
N ASN A 76 -8.77 9.36 19.45
CA ASN A 76 -8.58 10.77 19.09
C ASN A 76 -8.16 10.98 17.63
N SER A 77 -8.71 10.19 16.70
CA SER A 77 -8.22 10.17 15.32
C SER A 77 -9.34 10.31 14.29
N LEU A 78 -8.95 10.75 13.10
CA LEU A 78 -9.80 10.92 11.94
C LEU A 78 -9.35 9.95 10.85
N LEU A 79 -10.18 8.99 10.47
CA LEU A 79 -9.90 8.04 9.40
C LEU A 79 -10.98 8.17 8.33
N TYR A 80 -10.61 8.73 7.17
CA TYR A 80 -11.53 8.92 6.04
C TYR A 80 -11.19 7.97 4.90
N LYS A 81 -12.07 7.00 4.64
CA LYS A 81 -11.96 6.02 3.54
C LYS A 81 -10.64 5.23 3.52
N SER A 82 -10.03 5.07 4.69
CA SER A 82 -8.77 4.37 4.89
C SER A 82 -9.02 2.88 5.14
N ASP A 83 -8.05 2.05 4.80
CA ASP A 83 -8.11 0.60 5.03
C ASP A 83 -7.03 0.25 6.06
N ILE A 84 -7.45 -0.25 7.22
CA ILE A 84 -6.57 -0.65 8.32
C ILE A 84 -6.61 -2.17 8.43
N ARG A 85 -5.55 -2.83 7.97
CA ARG A 85 -5.49 -4.28 7.80
C ARG A 85 -4.48 -4.88 8.78
N GLY A 86 -5.00 -5.58 9.77
CA GLY A 86 -4.23 -6.31 10.77
C GLY A 86 -4.27 -7.84 10.59
N ASP A 87 -4.42 -8.34 9.37
CA ASP A 87 -4.38 -9.78 9.05
C ASP A 87 -2.97 -10.35 8.98
N GLU A 88 -1.95 -9.50 8.95
CA GLU A 88 -0.53 -9.87 8.99
C GLU A 88 0.13 -9.60 10.36
N LEU A 89 -0.64 -9.19 11.38
CA LEU A 89 -0.10 -8.92 12.73
C LEU A 89 0.47 -10.18 13.37
N LYS A 90 1.58 -10.02 14.10
CA LYS A 90 2.23 -11.09 14.85
C LYS A 90 1.32 -11.60 15.97
N GLN A 91 1.40 -12.90 16.24
CA GLN A 91 0.67 -13.57 17.31
C GLN A 91 1.58 -13.84 18.51
N LYS A 92 0.97 -13.96 19.68
CA LYS A 92 1.67 -14.39 20.89
C LYS A 92 2.37 -15.72 20.65
N GLY A 93 3.66 -15.78 20.98
CA GLY A 93 4.51 -16.96 20.81
C GLY A 93 5.23 -17.01 19.46
N ASP A 94 4.94 -16.09 18.53
CA ASP A 94 5.77 -15.91 17.35
C ASP A 94 7.19 -15.48 17.75
N LEU A 95 8.17 -15.81 16.89
CA LEU A 95 9.55 -15.39 17.05
C LEU A 95 9.86 -14.32 16.01
N PHE A 96 10.22 -13.12 16.48
CA PHE A 96 10.71 -12.05 15.63
C PHE A 96 12.23 -12.17 15.49
N GLN A 97 12.72 -12.48 14.30
CA GLN A 97 14.15 -12.50 14.01
C GLN A 97 14.66 -11.06 13.90
N TYR A 98 15.61 -10.70 14.76
CA TYR A 98 16.33 -9.44 14.68
C TYR A 98 17.83 -9.71 14.72
N GLN A 99 18.53 -9.38 13.64
CA GLN A 99 19.97 -9.67 13.47
C GLN A 99 20.25 -11.16 13.75
N ASP A 100 21.08 -11.48 14.75
CA ASP A 100 21.51 -12.85 15.06
C ASP A 100 20.68 -13.54 16.15
N PHE A 101 19.57 -12.95 16.60
CA PHE A 101 18.74 -13.51 17.68
C PHE A 101 17.23 -13.42 17.40
N ASN A 102 16.47 -14.18 18.18
CA ASN A 102 15.02 -14.23 18.11
C ASN A 102 14.42 -13.59 19.37
N ILE A 103 13.44 -12.71 19.17
CA ILE A 103 12.70 -12.07 20.25
C ILE A 103 11.30 -12.72 20.29
N PRO A 104 10.89 -13.36 21.41
CA PRO A 104 9.55 -13.90 21.52
C PRO A 104 8.52 -12.78 21.64
N VAL A 105 7.41 -12.92 20.92
CA VAL A 105 6.26 -12.03 21.01
C VAL A 105 5.39 -12.43 22.21
N ASP A 106 5.27 -11.54 23.20
CA ASP A 106 4.62 -11.89 24.48
C ASP A 106 3.09 -11.78 24.41
N GLN A 107 2.57 -10.97 23.48
CA GLN A 107 1.15 -10.72 23.27
C GLN A 107 0.86 -10.56 21.78
N ASP A 108 -0.35 -10.94 21.35
CA ASP A 108 -0.79 -10.66 19.98
C ASP A 108 -0.66 -9.16 19.70
N GLU A 109 0.01 -8.84 18.60
CA GLU A 109 0.25 -7.47 18.18
C GLU A 109 -1.06 -6.73 17.87
N GLU A 110 -1.05 -5.40 18.06
CA GLU A 110 -2.19 -4.53 17.78
C GLU A 110 -1.74 -3.30 16.99
N ILE A 111 -2.57 -2.86 16.03
CA ILE A 111 -2.41 -1.55 15.39
C ILE A 111 -3.00 -0.48 16.30
N CYS A 112 -2.19 0.51 16.69
CA CYS A 112 -2.61 1.62 17.55
C CYS A 112 -2.52 2.95 16.79
N ILE A 113 -3.66 3.59 16.53
CA ILE A 113 -3.74 4.87 15.83
C ILE A 113 -4.21 5.95 16.82
N ASP A 114 -3.34 6.90 17.14
CA ASP A 114 -3.59 7.93 18.14
C ASP A 114 -3.32 9.33 17.59
N ASP A 115 -4.21 10.29 17.90
CA ASP A 115 -4.05 11.71 17.57
C ASP A 115 -3.66 11.95 16.08
N SER A 116 -4.24 11.17 15.14
CA SER A 116 -3.82 11.11 13.73
C SER A 116 -4.96 11.36 12.73
N PHE A 117 -4.63 11.81 11.52
CA PHE A 117 -5.57 11.99 10.40
C PHE A 117 -5.14 11.22 9.15
N LEU A 118 -5.85 10.14 8.81
CA LEU A 118 -5.56 9.29 7.66
C LEU A 118 -6.64 9.44 6.58
N ILE A 119 -6.24 9.78 5.35
CA ILE A 119 -7.15 10.07 4.24
C ILE A 119 -6.86 9.11 3.08
N LYS A 120 -7.77 8.15 2.86
CA LYS A 120 -7.61 7.09 1.86
C LYS A 120 -6.25 6.39 1.97
N THR A 121 -5.80 6.19 3.20
CA THR A 121 -4.51 5.57 3.52
C THR A 121 -4.71 4.07 3.63
N LEU A 122 -3.75 3.29 3.14
CA LEU A 122 -3.64 1.87 3.46
C LEU A 122 -2.64 1.70 4.60
N VAL A 123 -3.07 1.06 5.69
CA VAL A 123 -2.21 0.57 6.76
C VAL A 123 -2.24 -0.95 6.70
N HIS A 124 -1.07 -1.57 6.55
CA HIS A 124 -0.97 -3.03 6.38
C HIS A 124 0.37 -3.56 6.91
N ASN A 125 0.50 -4.89 6.97
CA ASN A 125 1.66 -5.60 7.51
C ASN A 125 1.80 -5.41 9.05
N PHE A 126 2.94 -5.78 9.62
CA PHE A 126 3.23 -5.77 11.05
C PHE A 126 4.41 -4.86 11.40
N SER A 127 4.56 -4.51 12.67
CA SER A 127 5.71 -3.72 13.15
C SER A 127 7.02 -4.46 12.91
N HIS A 128 7.90 -3.82 12.15
CA HIS A 128 9.28 -4.26 11.91
C HIS A 128 10.27 -3.66 12.91
N ASP A 129 9.75 -2.97 13.93
CA ASP A 129 10.54 -2.34 14.97
C ASP A 129 10.76 -3.33 16.14
N PRO A 130 12.00 -3.75 16.42
CA PRO A 130 12.29 -4.65 17.53
C PRO A 130 11.96 -4.04 18.90
N GLU A 131 11.80 -2.71 19.00
CA GLU A 131 11.43 -2.03 20.25
C GLU A 131 9.92 -2.05 20.53
N THR A 132 9.09 -2.39 19.52
CA THR A 132 7.62 -2.33 19.63
C THR A 132 6.93 -3.52 18.95
N LEU A 133 7.41 -4.72 19.24
CA LEU A 133 6.95 -5.97 18.63
C LEU A 133 5.44 -6.19 18.72
N GLU A 134 4.84 -5.87 19.86
CA GLU A 134 3.41 -6.04 20.12
C GLU A 134 2.57 -4.82 19.73
N THR A 135 3.17 -3.76 19.19
CA THR A 135 2.44 -2.53 18.86
C THR A 135 2.92 -1.89 17.56
N PHE A 136 2.09 -1.99 16.52
CA PHE A 136 2.25 -1.19 15.31
C PHE A 136 1.58 0.18 15.50
N PHE A 137 2.36 1.17 15.95
CA PHE A 137 1.83 2.50 16.28
C PHE A 137 1.82 3.47 15.10
N ILE A 138 0.79 4.31 15.04
CA ILE A 138 0.68 5.50 14.17
C ILE A 138 0.18 6.65 15.05
N ARG A 139 1.08 7.57 15.40
CA ARG A 139 0.83 8.64 16.37
C ARG A 139 1.13 9.99 15.75
N ASP A 140 0.34 11.00 16.12
CA ASP A 140 0.57 12.40 15.72
C ASP A 140 0.90 12.53 14.22
N THR A 141 0.19 11.77 13.38
CA THR A 141 0.51 11.58 11.97
C THR A 141 -0.62 12.05 11.07
N VAL A 142 -0.28 12.79 10.02
CA VAL A 142 -1.21 13.08 8.92
C VAL A 142 -0.80 12.32 7.67
N SER A 143 -1.73 11.56 7.10
CA SER A 143 -1.53 10.82 5.87
C SER A 143 -2.58 11.16 4.83
N THR A 144 -2.11 11.43 3.61
CA THR A 144 -2.97 11.89 2.52
C THR A 144 -3.20 10.81 1.46
N HIS A 145 -3.95 11.17 0.42
CA HIS A 145 -4.60 10.25 -0.50
C HIS A 145 -3.69 9.14 -1.03
N TYR A 146 -4.11 7.89 -0.84
CA TYR A 146 -3.45 6.69 -1.40
C TYR A 146 -2.02 6.48 -0.92
N ALA A 147 -1.65 7.08 0.21
CA ALA A 147 -0.41 6.74 0.88
C ALA A 147 -0.49 5.32 1.50
N ASN A 148 0.66 4.67 1.58
CA ASN A 148 0.82 3.35 2.19
C ASN A 148 1.72 3.49 3.43
N ILE A 149 1.22 3.04 4.58
CA ILE A 149 1.99 2.82 5.81
C ILE A 149 2.09 1.30 5.97
N HIS A 150 3.19 0.72 5.50
CA HIS A 150 3.33 -0.73 5.37
C HIS A 150 4.39 -1.24 6.35
N GLY A 151 3.97 -1.83 7.46
CA GLY A 151 4.84 -2.34 8.51
C GLY A 151 5.79 -1.29 9.08
N SER A 152 5.31 -0.05 9.20
CA SER A 152 6.14 1.15 9.38
C SER A 152 5.62 2.02 10.53
N PRO A 153 5.97 1.70 11.79
CA PRO A 153 5.54 2.49 12.94
C PRO A 153 5.90 3.97 12.75
N SER A 154 4.94 4.86 13.00
CA SER A 154 5.01 6.28 12.64
C SER A 154 4.68 7.19 13.80
N ASP A 155 5.50 8.20 14.05
CA ASP A 155 5.26 9.22 15.08
C ASP A 155 5.57 10.61 14.55
N GLY A 156 4.65 11.57 14.71
CA GLY A 156 4.93 12.96 14.35
C GLY A 156 5.13 13.22 12.86
N CYS A 157 4.50 12.43 11.97
CA CYS A 157 4.84 12.41 10.54
C CYS A 157 3.79 13.06 9.62
N PHE A 158 4.25 13.47 8.43
CA PHE A 158 3.38 13.82 7.30
C PHE A 158 3.66 12.93 6.09
N TYR A 159 2.60 12.35 5.52
CA TYR A 159 2.65 11.51 4.31
C TYR A 159 1.90 12.17 3.15
N GLY A 160 2.64 12.51 2.10
CA GLY A 160 2.13 13.05 0.85
C GLY A 160 1.31 12.03 0.04
N PRO A 161 0.57 12.47 -0.98
CA PRO A 161 -0.30 11.58 -1.73
C PRO A 161 0.54 10.54 -2.50
N PHE A 162 0.06 9.31 -2.50
CA PHE A 162 0.77 8.14 -3.05
C PHE A 162 2.18 7.91 -2.48
N SER A 163 2.55 8.51 -1.34
CA SER A 163 3.79 8.15 -0.66
C SER A 163 3.70 6.75 -0.07
N THR A 164 4.82 6.06 0.05
CA THR A 164 4.90 4.75 0.69
C THR A 164 6.06 4.74 1.66
N VAL A 165 5.80 4.37 2.91
CA VAL A 165 6.85 3.98 3.85
C VAL A 165 6.66 2.50 4.14
N ASP A 166 7.74 1.75 3.98
CA ASP A 166 7.76 0.30 3.95
C ASP A 166 8.84 -0.22 4.88
N LEU A 167 8.47 -1.10 5.82
CA LEU A 167 9.36 -1.74 6.80
C LEU A 167 10.31 -0.75 7.50
N THR A 168 9.81 0.43 7.85
CA THR A 168 10.63 1.53 8.38
C THR A 168 9.94 2.22 9.55
N THR A 169 10.58 2.28 10.71
CA THR A 169 10.17 3.16 11.80
C THR A 169 10.51 4.61 11.43
N ILE A 170 9.53 5.50 11.53
CA ILE A 170 9.67 6.89 11.11
C ILE A 170 9.19 7.86 12.19
N ARG A 171 10.01 8.86 12.52
CA ARG A 171 9.73 9.84 13.58
C ARG A 171 10.00 11.27 13.11
N ASP A 172 9.05 12.18 13.29
CA ASP A 172 9.21 13.62 12.99
C ASP A 172 9.65 13.89 11.52
N CYS A 173 9.08 13.16 10.56
CA CYS A 173 9.49 13.23 9.15
C CYS A 173 8.38 13.74 8.22
N LEU A 174 8.81 14.33 7.11
CA LEU A 174 7.97 14.62 5.94
C LEU A 174 8.30 13.62 4.83
N VAL A 175 7.27 12.98 4.29
CA VAL A 175 7.40 12.10 3.12
C VAL A 175 6.63 12.72 1.97
N GLY A 176 7.38 13.23 0.99
CA GLY A 176 6.82 13.94 -0.16
C GLY A 176 5.89 13.09 -1.03
N ALA A 177 5.10 13.76 -1.86
CA ALA A 177 4.19 13.10 -2.80
C ALA A 177 4.94 12.08 -3.67
N TYR A 178 4.39 10.87 -3.79
CA TYR A 178 4.97 9.78 -4.56
C TYR A 178 6.42 9.41 -4.17
N ALA A 179 6.84 9.69 -2.94
CA ALA A 179 8.09 9.17 -2.42
C ALA A 179 7.91 7.75 -1.85
N TYR A 180 8.89 6.88 -2.03
CA TYR A 180 9.00 5.55 -1.45
C TYR A 180 10.20 5.49 -0.52
N VAL A 181 10.01 5.04 0.71
CA VAL A 181 11.07 4.90 1.71
C VAL A 181 11.03 3.50 2.33
N GLN A 182 12.15 2.80 2.21
CA GLN A 182 12.46 1.60 2.98
C GLN A 182 13.90 1.76 3.51
N ALA A 183 14.06 2.16 4.77
CA ALA A 183 15.36 2.55 5.33
C ALA A 183 15.62 2.04 6.77
N GLY A 184 14.75 1.17 7.31
CA GLY A 184 14.87 0.61 8.65
C GLY A 184 14.38 1.58 9.73
N GLU A 185 15.15 2.62 10.02
CA GLU A 185 14.74 3.69 10.93
C GLU A 185 15.20 5.05 10.40
N ILE A 186 14.31 6.03 10.42
CA ILE A 186 14.62 7.42 10.05
C ILE A 186 13.92 8.42 10.97
N SER A 187 14.58 9.55 11.24
CA SER A 187 14.01 10.64 12.04
C SER A 187 14.44 12.02 11.57
N HIS A 188 13.59 13.02 11.78
CA HIS A 188 13.85 14.44 11.45
C HIS A 188 14.26 14.68 9.98
N LEU A 189 13.66 13.93 9.04
CA LEU A 189 13.97 14.03 7.62
C LEU A 189 12.83 14.65 6.81
N ASN A 190 13.20 15.49 5.86
CA ASN A 190 12.32 15.92 4.77
C ASN A 190 12.67 15.14 3.49
N VAL A 191 11.89 14.12 3.18
CA VAL A 191 12.04 13.31 1.97
C VAL A 191 11.30 13.99 0.82
N ASP A 192 12.07 14.46 -0.15
CA ASP A 192 11.53 15.18 -1.30
C ASP A 192 10.54 14.33 -2.14
N PRO A 193 9.52 14.97 -2.76
CA PRO A 193 8.61 14.28 -3.67
C PRO A 193 9.31 13.48 -4.77
N GLY A 194 8.78 12.29 -5.07
CA GLY A 194 9.30 11.41 -6.12
C GLY A 194 10.63 10.73 -5.79
N THR A 195 11.08 10.75 -4.53
CA THR A 195 12.27 10.03 -4.08
C THR A 195 11.94 8.56 -3.87
N VAL A 196 12.74 7.65 -4.41
CA VAL A 196 12.69 6.21 -4.14
C VAL A 196 13.98 5.84 -3.43
N TRP A 197 13.86 5.51 -2.14
CA TRP A 197 14.98 5.21 -1.26
C TRP A 197 14.81 3.81 -0.67
N VAL A 198 15.77 2.93 -0.97
CA VAL A 198 15.84 1.58 -0.40
C VAL A 198 17.22 1.39 0.21
N ARG A 199 17.29 1.23 1.51
CA ARG A 199 18.54 1.12 2.26
C ARG A 199 18.45 -0.02 3.26
N LEU A 200 19.48 -0.84 3.24
CA LEU A 200 19.81 -1.74 4.34
C LEU A 200 21.13 -1.22 4.92
N PRO A 201 21.16 -0.71 6.16
CA PRO A 201 22.37 -0.19 6.78
C PRO A 201 23.55 -1.16 6.61
N ASP A 202 24.73 -0.59 6.30
CA ASP A 202 26.00 -1.29 6.08
C ASP A 202 26.05 -2.29 4.91
N GLU A 203 24.93 -2.57 4.25
CA GLU A 203 24.83 -3.51 3.12
C GLU A 203 24.66 -2.81 1.78
N PHE A 204 23.64 -1.96 1.64
CA PHE A 204 23.38 -1.22 0.41
C PHE A 204 22.51 0.03 0.60
N ASN A 205 22.57 0.91 -0.38
CA ASN A 205 21.77 2.11 -0.49
C ASN A 205 21.42 2.39 -1.97
N PHE A 206 20.15 2.17 -2.33
CA PHE A 206 19.57 2.56 -3.60
C PHE A 206 18.81 3.86 -3.44
N MET A 207 19.12 4.85 -4.27
CA MET A 207 18.46 6.14 -4.30
C MET A 207 18.16 6.54 -5.74
N TYR A 208 16.90 6.86 -6.02
CA TYR A 208 16.48 7.47 -7.27
C TYR A 208 15.55 8.64 -6.98
N ARG A 209 15.60 9.70 -7.80
CA ARG A 209 14.63 10.79 -7.70
C ARG A 209 14.05 11.11 -9.06
N HIS A 210 12.73 11.07 -9.16
CA HIS A 210 12.00 11.46 -10.37
C HIS A 210 12.34 12.91 -10.78
N PRO A 211 12.40 13.23 -12.10
CA PRO A 211 12.42 14.61 -12.56
C PRO A 211 11.13 15.31 -12.13
N SER A 212 11.24 16.37 -11.32
CA SER A 212 10.08 17.02 -10.70
C SER A 212 9.13 17.62 -11.74
N ASP A 213 9.67 18.24 -12.78
CA ASP A 213 8.95 18.80 -13.93
C ASP A 213 8.12 17.75 -14.69
N GLN A 214 8.57 16.50 -14.71
CA GLN A 214 7.84 15.42 -15.37
C GLN A 214 6.87 14.71 -14.42
N LEU A 215 7.24 14.56 -13.14
CA LEU A 215 6.41 13.90 -12.13
C LEU A 215 5.10 14.64 -11.88
N THR A 216 5.10 15.98 -11.95
CA THR A 216 3.89 16.80 -11.76
C THR A 216 2.77 16.47 -12.74
N ASN A 217 3.07 15.89 -13.91
CA ASN A 217 2.02 15.42 -14.83
C ASN A 217 1.24 14.23 -14.24
N TYR A 218 1.91 13.40 -13.44
CA TYR A 218 1.33 12.20 -12.86
C TYR A 218 0.70 12.47 -11.50
N ILE A 219 1.37 13.29 -10.69
CA ILE A 219 0.92 13.66 -9.35
C ILE A 219 1.54 14.98 -8.91
N TYR A 220 0.69 15.89 -8.46
CA TYR A 220 1.09 17.10 -7.76
C TYR A 220 0.08 17.42 -6.65
N PHE A 221 0.55 18.12 -5.64
CA PHE A 221 -0.24 18.44 -4.46
C PHE A 221 0.14 19.81 -3.93
N THR A 222 -0.84 20.68 -3.81
CA THR A 222 -0.66 22.08 -3.39
C THR A 222 -1.67 22.42 -2.30
N PRO A 223 -1.32 23.32 -1.36
CA PRO A 223 -2.23 23.79 -0.33
C PRO A 223 -3.61 24.19 -0.85
N GLY A 224 -4.65 23.82 -0.12
CA GLY A 224 -6.05 24.14 -0.44
C GLY A 224 -6.70 23.33 -1.57
N ASN A 225 -5.96 22.47 -2.25
CA ASN A 225 -6.48 21.63 -3.35
C ASN A 225 -6.36 20.15 -3.01
N VAL A 226 -7.27 19.33 -3.55
CA VAL A 226 -7.06 17.87 -3.57
C VAL A 226 -5.86 17.53 -4.46
N PRO A 227 -5.17 16.38 -4.26
CA PRO A 227 -4.14 15.93 -5.19
C PRO A 227 -4.69 15.79 -6.61
N GLN A 228 -3.86 16.08 -7.60
CA GLN A 228 -4.23 16.12 -9.01
C GLN A 228 -3.16 15.42 -9.88
N GLY A 229 -3.52 15.09 -11.11
CA GLY A 229 -2.64 14.44 -12.08
C GLY A 229 -3.17 13.07 -12.53
N VAL A 230 -2.46 12.45 -13.48
CA VAL A 230 -2.88 11.20 -14.13
C VAL A 230 -3.25 10.10 -13.14
N PHE A 231 -2.55 9.97 -12.00
CA PHE A 231 -2.87 8.94 -11.01
C PHE A 231 -4.21 9.17 -10.35
N MET A 232 -4.54 10.43 -10.05
CA MET A 232 -5.80 10.81 -9.42
C MET A 232 -6.97 10.66 -10.39
N ASP A 233 -6.82 11.12 -11.63
CA ASP A 233 -7.82 10.94 -12.69
C ASP A 233 -8.10 9.45 -12.89
N PHE A 234 -7.05 8.63 -12.95
CA PHE A 234 -7.17 7.19 -13.14
C PHE A 234 -8.00 6.50 -12.04
N VAL A 235 -7.76 6.82 -10.77
CA VAL A 235 -8.49 6.18 -9.66
C VAL A 235 -9.92 6.73 -9.51
N GLU A 236 -10.11 8.04 -9.70
CA GLU A 236 -11.43 8.67 -9.58
C GLU A 236 -12.38 8.25 -10.72
N ASP A 237 -11.89 8.07 -11.94
CA ASP A 237 -12.66 7.54 -13.07
C ASP A 237 -13.27 6.14 -12.80
N ARG A 238 -12.71 5.41 -11.83
CA ARG A 238 -13.08 4.01 -11.52
C ARG A 238 -13.80 3.85 -10.18
N LYS A 239 -13.89 4.92 -9.38
CA LYS A 239 -14.53 4.92 -8.05
C LYS A 239 -15.96 4.36 -8.08
N ALA A 240 -16.76 4.70 -9.08
CA ALA A 240 -18.16 4.27 -9.15
C ALA A 240 -18.31 2.74 -9.22
N ALA A 241 -17.31 2.03 -9.78
CA ALA A 241 -17.32 0.58 -9.80
C ALA A 241 -17.13 -0.03 -8.40
N PHE A 242 -16.38 0.63 -7.53
CA PHE A 242 -16.22 0.19 -6.14
C PHE A 242 -17.49 0.44 -5.32
N GLU A 243 -18.17 1.56 -5.52
CA GLU A 243 -19.43 1.85 -4.82
C GLU A 243 -20.48 0.74 -5.06
N GLN A 244 -20.49 0.12 -6.25
CA GLN A 244 -21.39 -0.99 -6.56
C GLN A 244 -21.10 -2.25 -5.74
N VAL A 245 -19.82 -2.64 -5.56
CA VAL A 245 -19.48 -3.86 -4.83
C VAL A 245 -19.74 -3.73 -3.33
N PHE A 246 -19.67 -2.51 -2.78
CA PHE A 246 -20.01 -2.24 -1.38
C PHE A 246 -21.52 -2.26 -1.09
N ASN A 247 -22.38 -2.14 -2.09
CA ASN A 247 -23.84 -2.14 -1.93
C ASN A 247 -24.46 -3.54 -1.96
N ILE A 248 -23.68 -4.59 -2.20
CA ILE A 248 -24.18 -5.96 -2.39
C ILE A 248 -23.86 -6.80 -1.14
N VAL A 249 -24.91 -7.40 -0.56
CA VAL A 249 -24.78 -8.30 0.61
C VAL A 249 -24.33 -9.71 0.20
N ASN A 250 -24.91 -10.24 -0.89
CA ASN A 250 -24.59 -11.55 -1.45
C ASN A 250 -23.81 -11.39 -2.75
N PHE A 251 -22.47 -11.39 -2.66
CA PHE A 251 -21.60 -11.29 -3.83
C PHE A 251 -21.48 -12.66 -4.52
N LYS A 252 -21.85 -12.72 -5.80
CA LYS A 252 -21.46 -13.83 -6.68
C LYS A 252 -20.44 -13.29 -7.67
N ALA A 253 -19.24 -13.87 -7.68
CA ALA A 253 -18.20 -13.47 -8.61
C ALA A 253 -18.75 -13.55 -10.05
N PRO A 254 -18.53 -12.52 -10.89
CA PRO A 254 -19.03 -12.48 -12.26
C PRO A 254 -18.25 -13.42 -13.20
N VAL A 255 -17.26 -14.13 -12.65
CA VAL A 255 -16.35 -15.06 -13.34
C VAL A 255 -16.23 -16.34 -12.51
N THR A 256 -15.82 -17.43 -13.16
CA THR A 256 -15.48 -18.66 -12.46
C THR A 256 -14.24 -18.44 -11.60
N VAL A 257 -14.33 -18.81 -10.32
CA VAL A 257 -13.21 -18.77 -9.37
C VAL A 257 -12.86 -20.21 -8.99
N PRO A 258 -11.64 -20.68 -9.24
CA PRO A 258 -11.19 -22.00 -8.79
C PRO A 258 -11.28 -22.15 -7.26
N THR A 259 -11.50 -23.36 -6.77
CA THR A 259 -11.65 -23.64 -5.33
C THR A 259 -10.40 -23.31 -4.50
N SER A 260 -9.23 -23.33 -5.15
CA SER A 260 -7.94 -23.01 -4.53
C SER A 260 -7.59 -21.52 -4.57
N ALA A 261 -8.38 -20.70 -5.30
CA ALA A 261 -8.20 -19.26 -5.41
C ALA A 261 -9.11 -18.52 -4.43
N SER A 262 -8.78 -17.26 -4.13
CA SER A 262 -9.64 -16.34 -3.41
C SER A 262 -9.82 -15.06 -4.21
N VAL A 263 -11.08 -14.64 -4.33
CA VAL A 263 -11.44 -13.33 -4.87
C VAL A 263 -12.28 -12.64 -3.83
N ASP A 264 -11.74 -11.58 -3.26
CA ASP A 264 -12.44 -10.80 -2.24
C ASP A 264 -13.72 -10.18 -2.83
N ARG A 265 -14.79 -10.19 -2.03
CA ARG A 265 -16.10 -9.63 -2.38
C ARG A 265 -16.07 -8.12 -2.68
N PHE A 266 -15.07 -7.40 -2.20
CA PHE A 266 -14.86 -5.97 -2.41
C PHE A 266 -13.81 -5.69 -3.48
N ALA A 267 -13.32 -6.71 -4.18
CA ALA A 267 -12.62 -6.53 -5.44
C ALA A 267 -13.62 -6.22 -6.57
N VAL A 268 -13.23 -5.36 -7.49
CA VAL A 268 -13.99 -5.14 -8.72
C VAL A 268 -13.49 -6.09 -9.79
N ILE A 269 -14.34 -7.04 -10.17
CA ILE A 269 -14.07 -7.96 -11.28
C ILE A 269 -15.02 -7.65 -12.42
N LYS A 270 -14.49 -7.31 -13.60
CA LYS A 270 -15.29 -7.13 -14.81
C LYS A 270 -15.31 -8.43 -15.65
N PRO A 271 -16.33 -8.61 -16.52
CA PRO A 271 -16.36 -9.75 -17.44
C PRO A 271 -15.10 -9.87 -18.30
N LYS A 272 -14.87 -11.07 -18.85
CA LYS A 272 -13.65 -11.46 -19.61
C LYS A 272 -12.36 -11.55 -18.78
N THR A 273 -12.45 -11.36 -17.47
CA THR A 273 -11.34 -11.69 -16.55
C THR A 273 -11.28 -13.20 -16.32
N SER A 274 -10.09 -13.78 -16.34
CA SER A 274 -9.83 -15.19 -16.05
C SER A 274 -8.97 -15.32 -14.80
N ILE A 275 -9.40 -16.19 -13.88
CA ILE A 275 -8.73 -16.44 -12.60
C ILE A 275 -8.21 -17.88 -12.60
N GLY A 276 -6.89 -18.05 -12.52
CA GLY A 276 -6.23 -19.35 -12.39
C GLY A 276 -6.24 -19.91 -10.96
N ASP A 277 -5.73 -21.13 -10.82
CA ASP A 277 -5.58 -21.78 -9.50
C ASP A 277 -4.68 -20.96 -8.57
N ASN A 278 -4.93 -21.04 -7.26
CA ASN A 278 -4.11 -20.39 -6.22
C ASN A 278 -3.99 -18.86 -6.35
N VAL A 279 -4.78 -18.23 -7.21
CA VAL A 279 -4.77 -16.78 -7.36
C VAL A 279 -5.37 -16.14 -6.10
N LEU A 280 -4.74 -15.07 -5.63
CA LEU A 280 -5.29 -14.20 -4.59
C LEU A 280 -5.61 -12.84 -5.17
N VAL A 281 -6.90 -12.46 -5.15
CA VAL A 281 -7.37 -11.11 -5.44
C VAL A 281 -7.91 -10.50 -4.15
N ALA A 282 -7.18 -9.53 -3.62
CA ALA A 282 -7.51 -8.85 -2.37
C ALA A 282 -8.63 -7.82 -2.55
N GLN A 283 -9.18 -7.34 -1.44
CA GLN A 283 -10.19 -6.28 -1.45
C GLN A 283 -9.65 -5.03 -2.15
N ARG A 284 -10.52 -4.25 -2.79
CA ARG A 284 -10.17 -3.05 -3.55
C ARG A 284 -9.22 -3.25 -4.75
N ALA A 285 -8.87 -4.49 -5.09
CA ALA A 285 -8.24 -4.77 -6.39
C ALA A 285 -9.26 -4.53 -7.51
N PHE A 286 -8.79 -4.02 -8.66
CA PHE A 286 -9.62 -3.80 -9.84
C PHE A 286 -9.10 -4.63 -11.02
N LEU A 287 -9.88 -5.62 -11.45
CA LEU A 287 -9.55 -6.49 -12.57
C LEU A 287 -10.53 -6.30 -13.73
N GLN A 288 -10.00 -5.98 -14.91
CA GLN A 288 -10.82 -5.82 -16.12
C GLN A 288 -10.15 -6.48 -17.32
N ASN A 289 -10.88 -7.41 -17.97
CA ASN A 289 -10.46 -8.04 -19.21
C ASN A 289 -9.00 -8.55 -19.13
N SER A 290 -8.68 -9.25 -18.04
CA SER A 290 -7.31 -9.66 -17.72
C SER A 290 -7.23 -11.12 -17.34
N THR A 291 -6.09 -11.75 -17.62
CA THR A 291 -5.82 -13.14 -17.24
C THR A 291 -4.81 -13.16 -16.11
N LEU A 292 -5.20 -13.72 -14.97
CA LEU A 292 -4.30 -13.98 -13.85
C LEU A 292 -3.98 -15.47 -13.84
N GLY A 293 -2.75 -15.81 -14.24
CA GLY A 293 -2.23 -17.16 -14.24
C GLY A 293 -2.08 -17.73 -12.83
N LYS A 294 -1.82 -19.03 -12.75
CA LYS A 294 -1.74 -19.77 -11.47
C LYS A 294 -0.80 -19.06 -10.49
N GLY A 295 -1.26 -18.90 -9.25
CA GLY A 295 -0.48 -18.31 -8.15
C GLY A 295 -0.24 -16.80 -8.25
N ALA A 296 -0.80 -16.12 -9.27
CA ALA A 296 -0.70 -14.66 -9.35
C ALA A 296 -1.47 -13.98 -8.21
N ASN A 297 -1.01 -12.80 -7.82
CA ASN A 297 -1.53 -12.04 -6.70
C ASN A 297 -1.81 -10.59 -7.11
N ALA A 298 -3.02 -10.14 -6.79
CA ALA A 298 -3.49 -8.77 -6.95
C ALA A 298 -3.84 -8.21 -5.57
N GLN A 299 -2.97 -7.36 -5.02
CA GLN A 299 -3.13 -6.79 -3.68
C GLN A 299 -4.07 -5.58 -3.65
N GLU A 300 -4.31 -5.05 -2.46
CA GLU A 300 -5.20 -3.91 -2.21
C GLU A 300 -4.86 -2.72 -3.09
N ASN A 301 -5.91 -2.04 -3.55
CA ASN A 301 -5.81 -0.82 -4.37
C ASN A 301 -5.05 -1.00 -5.69
N CYS A 302 -4.69 -2.23 -6.09
CA CYS A 302 -4.06 -2.48 -7.37
C CYS A 302 -5.06 -2.53 -8.53
N TYR A 303 -4.58 -2.32 -9.75
CA TYR A 303 -5.39 -2.31 -10.97
C TYR A 303 -4.72 -3.15 -12.04
N ILE A 304 -5.45 -4.09 -12.65
CA ILE A 304 -4.98 -4.92 -13.75
C ILE A 304 -6.03 -4.88 -14.86
N ILE A 305 -5.66 -4.23 -15.97
CA ILE A 305 -6.59 -3.86 -17.05
C ILE A 305 -6.02 -4.30 -18.39
N ASN A 306 -6.81 -5.06 -19.16
CA ASN A 306 -6.43 -5.53 -20.50
C ASN A 306 -5.06 -6.21 -20.53
N SER A 307 -4.75 -7.02 -19.51
CA SER A 307 -3.40 -7.52 -19.27
C SER A 307 -3.35 -9.03 -19.00
N VAL A 308 -2.20 -9.64 -19.28
CA VAL A 308 -1.95 -11.06 -19.04
C VAL A 308 -0.79 -11.19 -18.06
N LEU A 309 -1.04 -11.89 -16.96
CA LEU A 309 -0.05 -12.31 -15.98
C LEU A 309 0.08 -13.82 -16.11
N GLU A 310 1.23 -14.32 -16.57
CA GLU A 310 1.41 -15.75 -16.87
C GLU A 310 1.36 -16.66 -15.63
N GLY A 311 1.69 -16.14 -14.44
CA GLY A 311 1.58 -16.87 -13.17
C GLY A 311 2.70 -16.55 -12.17
N ASN A 312 2.38 -16.72 -10.89
CA ASN A 312 3.22 -16.31 -9.75
C ASN A 312 3.63 -14.82 -9.79
N ASP A 313 2.89 -13.99 -10.52
CA ASP A 313 3.14 -12.56 -10.60
C ASP A 313 2.56 -11.88 -9.36
N VAL A 314 3.29 -10.93 -8.79
CA VAL A 314 2.85 -10.18 -7.61
C VAL A 314 2.65 -8.73 -8.01
N THR A 315 1.41 -8.25 -7.88
CA THR A 315 1.06 -6.85 -8.07
C THR A 315 0.85 -6.20 -6.71
N ALA A 316 1.86 -5.46 -6.23
CA ALA A 316 1.86 -4.87 -4.91
C ALA A 316 0.81 -3.75 -4.74
N HIS A 317 0.60 -3.33 -3.49
CA HIS A 317 -0.40 -2.33 -3.15
C HIS A 317 -0.33 -1.06 -4.02
N GLY A 318 -1.49 -0.66 -4.55
CA GLY A 318 -1.62 0.55 -5.38
C GLY A 318 -1.00 0.49 -6.78
N ALA A 319 -0.31 -0.60 -7.15
CA ALA A 319 0.28 -0.76 -8.47
C ALA A 319 -0.79 -0.91 -9.57
N LYS A 320 -0.48 -0.43 -10.77
CA LYS A 320 -1.41 -0.31 -11.88
C LYS A 320 -0.77 -0.88 -13.14
N ILE A 321 -1.43 -1.85 -13.75
CA ILE A 321 -0.99 -2.59 -14.93
C ILE A 321 -2.06 -2.44 -16.00
N ILE A 322 -1.71 -1.83 -17.13
CA ILE A 322 -2.64 -1.50 -18.21
C ILE A 322 -2.00 -1.88 -19.55
N GLU A 323 -2.71 -2.69 -20.34
CA GLU A 323 -2.28 -3.10 -21.69
C GLU A 323 -0.88 -3.75 -21.68
N ALA A 324 -0.66 -4.71 -20.77
CA ALA A 324 0.62 -5.36 -20.58
C ALA A 324 0.55 -6.89 -20.61
N ASP A 325 1.62 -7.53 -21.08
CA ASP A 325 1.84 -8.97 -21.05
C ASP A 325 3.06 -9.27 -20.18
N MET A 326 2.88 -10.01 -19.10
CA MET A 326 3.94 -10.38 -18.16
C MET A 326 4.23 -11.87 -18.26
N GLY A 327 5.53 -12.19 -18.34
CA GLY A 327 6.02 -13.55 -18.08
C GLY A 327 5.79 -13.94 -16.62
N LYS A 328 6.26 -15.12 -16.24
CA LYS A 328 6.06 -15.63 -14.87
C LYS A 328 6.92 -14.94 -13.83
N THR A 329 6.44 -14.91 -12.59
CA THR A 329 7.19 -14.45 -11.42
C THR A 329 7.67 -13.00 -11.57
N VAL A 330 6.89 -12.15 -12.22
CA VAL A 330 7.15 -10.72 -12.29
C VAL A 330 6.64 -10.06 -11.01
N PHE A 331 7.50 -9.24 -10.39
CA PHE A 331 7.11 -8.40 -9.26
C PHE A 331 6.89 -6.96 -9.72
N VAL A 332 5.72 -6.41 -9.41
CA VAL A 332 5.39 -5.01 -9.63
C VAL A 332 5.22 -4.32 -8.28
N GLY A 333 6.20 -3.49 -7.92
CA GLY A 333 6.26 -2.82 -6.63
C GLY A 333 5.20 -1.72 -6.42
N PHE A 334 5.07 -1.27 -5.17
CA PHE A 334 4.06 -0.32 -4.69
C PHE A 334 3.83 0.85 -5.63
N ASN A 335 2.57 1.25 -5.80
CA ASN A 335 2.17 2.46 -6.53
C ASN A 335 2.75 2.61 -7.95
N SER A 336 3.34 1.56 -8.53
CA SER A 336 3.87 1.57 -9.90
C SER A 336 2.74 1.81 -10.91
N PHE A 337 3.05 2.49 -12.01
CA PHE A 337 2.10 2.78 -13.08
C PHE A 337 2.64 2.30 -14.42
N LEU A 338 2.22 1.12 -14.83
CA LEU A 338 2.67 0.44 -16.05
C LEU A 338 1.55 0.53 -17.10
N ARG A 339 1.66 1.49 -18.00
CA ARG A 339 0.64 1.85 -18.98
C ARG A 339 1.16 1.70 -20.42
N GLY A 340 0.82 0.58 -21.04
CA GLY A 340 0.82 0.40 -22.49
C GLY A 340 -0.36 1.10 -23.17
N ARG A 341 -0.58 0.81 -24.45
CA ARG A 341 -1.81 1.17 -25.19
C ARG A 341 -2.31 -0.06 -25.95
N PRO A 342 -3.58 -0.10 -26.39
CA PRO A 342 -4.11 -1.23 -27.16
C PRO A 342 -3.25 -1.62 -28.37
N ASN A 343 -2.68 -0.62 -29.07
CA ASN A 343 -1.81 -0.81 -30.24
C ASN A 343 -0.31 -0.73 -29.90
N ALA A 344 0.05 -0.61 -28.62
CA ALA A 344 1.41 -0.45 -28.14
C ALA A 344 1.54 -1.08 -26.74
N ARG A 345 1.39 -2.40 -26.69
CA ARG A 345 1.42 -3.16 -25.43
C ARG A 345 2.83 -3.17 -24.84
N LEU A 346 2.89 -3.20 -23.51
CA LEU A 346 4.11 -3.40 -22.75
C LEU A 346 4.33 -4.91 -22.56
N LYS A 347 5.52 -5.43 -22.87
CA LYS A 347 5.90 -6.81 -22.55
C LYS A 347 6.97 -6.82 -21.48
N ILE A 348 6.77 -7.61 -20.43
CA ILE A 348 7.73 -7.77 -19.33
C ILE A 348 8.12 -9.23 -19.25
N GLY A 349 9.40 -9.55 -19.45
CA GLY A 349 9.91 -10.90 -19.36
C GLY A 349 9.78 -11.49 -17.96
N GLN A 350 9.84 -12.82 -17.86
CA GLN A 350 9.79 -13.52 -16.58
C GLN A 350 10.86 -13.03 -15.60
N GLU A 351 10.59 -13.18 -14.29
CA GLU A 351 11.52 -12.88 -13.19
C GLU A 351 12.03 -11.43 -13.18
N CYS A 352 11.29 -10.51 -13.80
CA CYS A 352 11.59 -9.08 -13.68
C CYS A 352 11.13 -8.53 -12.34
N VAL A 353 11.89 -7.57 -11.83
CA VAL A 353 11.58 -6.79 -10.64
C VAL A 353 11.35 -5.35 -11.08
N VAL A 354 10.09 -4.92 -11.09
CA VAL A 354 9.73 -3.52 -11.27
C VAL A 354 9.70 -2.87 -9.88
N MET A 355 10.66 -1.99 -9.64
CA MET A 355 10.84 -1.30 -8.37
C MET A 355 9.57 -0.52 -7.98
N PRO A 356 9.33 -0.30 -6.67
CA PRO A 356 8.29 0.61 -6.21
C PRO A 356 8.35 1.97 -6.91
N HIS A 357 7.17 2.54 -7.15
CA HIS A 357 7.00 3.88 -7.72
C HIS A 357 7.61 4.05 -9.11
N THR A 358 7.68 2.96 -9.88
CA THR A 358 8.10 2.99 -11.29
C THR A 358 6.94 3.43 -12.17
N ILE A 359 7.22 4.33 -13.12
CA ILE A 359 6.25 4.83 -14.10
C ILE A 359 6.72 4.37 -15.48
N ILE A 360 5.97 3.47 -16.10
CA ILE A 360 6.14 3.11 -17.51
C ILE A 360 4.92 3.61 -18.26
N ASP A 361 5.09 4.58 -19.16
CA ASP A 361 3.98 5.20 -19.87
C ASP A 361 4.31 5.38 -21.35
N ILE A 362 4.10 4.30 -22.09
CA ILE A 362 4.60 4.16 -23.46
C ILE A 362 3.50 4.46 -24.49
N SER A 363 3.92 5.03 -25.61
CA SER A 363 3.08 5.21 -26.81
C SER A 363 3.46 4.28 -27.96
N LYS A 364 4.63 3.64 -27.88
CA LYS A 364 5.12 2.62 -28.82
C LYS A 364 5.36 1.31 -28.06
N PRO A 365 5.24 0.14 -28.69
CA PRO A 365 5.52 -1.14 -28.04
C PRO A 365 6.91 -1.13 -27.38
N LEU A 366 7.00 -1.71 -26.19
CA LEU A 366 8.24 -1.82 -25.43
C LEU A 366 8.34 -3.22 -24.84
N VAL A 367 9.55 -3.79 -24.89
CA VAL A 367 9.83 -5.13 -24.36
C VAL A 367 10.95 -5.02 -23.34
N ILE A 368 10.67 -5.44 -22.12
CA ILE A 368 11.64 -5.58 -21.04
C ILE A 368 12.12 -7.04 -21.06
N PRO A 369 13.42 -7.31 -21.24
CA PRO A 369 13.92 -8.69 -21.28
C PRO A 369 13.77 -9.38 -19.91
N PRO A 370 13.72 -10.73 -19.85
CA PRO A 370 13.66 -11.48 -18.60
C PRO A 370 14.77 -11.12 -17.61
N GLY A 371 14.49 -11.30 -16.32
CA GLY A 371 15.48 -11.13 -15.25
C GLY A 371 16.07 -9.72 -15.17
N HIS A 372 15.25 -8.69 -15.33
CA HIS A 372 15.66 -7.29 -15.26
C HIS A 372 15.09 -6.59 -14.03
N LEU A 373 15.92 -5.73 -13.41
CA LEU A 373 15.51 -4.69 -12.50
C LEU A 373 15.11 -3.45 -13.30
N VAL A 374 13.96 -2.86 -12.99
CA VAL A 374 13.40 -1.69 -13.70
C VAL A 374 12.96 -0.64 -12.69
N TRP A 375 13.27 0.63 -12.92
CA TRP A 375 12.90 1.73 -12.03
C TRP A 375 12.55 3.02 -12.79
N GLY A 376 12.19 4.07 -12.06
CA GLY A 376 12.12 5.43 -12.59
C GLY A 376 10.98 5.71 -13.56
N LEU A 377 11.21 6.61 -14.52
CA LEU A 377 10.24 7.06 -15.51
C LEU A 377 10.65 6.61 -16.91
N ILE A 378 9.81 5.81 -17.57
CA ILE A 378 10.09 5.16 -18.85
C ILE A 378 8.95 5.43 -19.84
N LYS A 379 9.21 6.18 -20.90
CA LYS A 379 8.24 6.47 -21.98
C LYS A 379 8.60 5.83 -23.31
N ASN A 380 9.84 5.35 -23.44
CA ASN A 380 10.39 4.76 -24.66
C ASN A 380 11.57 3.81 -24.35
N ALA A 381 12.21 3.29 -25.41
CA ALA A 381 13.33 2.35 -25.30
C ALA A 381 14.61 2.98 -24.73
N ASP A 382 14.89 4.25 -25.01
CA ASP A 382 16.06 4.95 -24.49
C ASP A 382 15.92 5.16 -22.98
N ASP A 383 14.72 5.53 -22.53
CA ASP A 383 14.42 5.63 -21.10
C ASP A 383 14.55 4.26 -20.41
N LEU A 384 14.10 3.17 -21.06
CA LEU A 384 14.26 1.81 -20.53
C LEU A 384 15.75 1.46 -20.40
N GLN A 385 16.57 1.77 -21.40
CA GLN A 385 18.01 1.55 -21.34
C GLN A 385 18.65 2.35 -20.20
N ALA A 386 18.16 3.55 -19.91
CA ALA A 386 18.65 4.40 -18.83
C ALA A 386 18.15 3.97 -17.44
N ASN A 387 17.00 3.29 -17.34
CA ASN A 387 16.35 2.95 -16.06
C ASN A 387 16.07 1.45 -15.89
N SER A 388 16.91 0.59 -16.48
CA SER A 388 16.88 -0.84 -16.23
C SER A 388 18.28 -1.46 -16.29
N MET A 389 18.42 -2.62 -15.65
CA MET A 389 19.63 -3.43 -15.67
C MET A 389 19.26 -4.89 -15.46
N SER A 390 19.99 -5.82 -16.09
CA SER A 390 19.81 -7.24 -15.78
C SER A 390 20.14 -7.49 -14.31
N LEU A 391 19.35 -8.33 -13.63
CA LEU A 391 19.62 -8.71 -12.24
C LEU A 391 21.01 -9.31 -12.10
N LYS A 392 21.43 -10.11 -13.09
CA LYS A 392 22.77 -10.70 -13.16
C LYS A 392 23.89 -9.65 -13.15
N ASP A 393 23.73 -8.55 -13.87
CA ASP A 393 24.74 -7.50 -13.91
C ASP A 393 24.67 -6.60 -12.69
N PHE A 394 23.46 -6.32 -12.18
CA PHE A 394 23.27 -5.57 -10.94
C PHE A 394 23.93 -6.29 -9.75
N SER A 395 23.82 -7.62 -9.68
CA SER A 395 24.45 -8.43 -8.62
C SER A 395 25.98 -8.39 -8.61
N LYS A 396 26.64 -7.87 -9.66
CA LYS A 396 28.10 -7.73 -9.72
C LYS A 396 28.60 -6.40 -9.17
N ILE A 397 27.71 -5.50 -8.75
CA ILE A 397 28.10 -4.22 -8.16
C ILE A 397 28.59 -4.47 -6.74
N GLU A 398 29.81 -4.05 -6.44
CA GLU A 398 30.44 -4.26 -5.12
C GLU A 398 30.61 -2.97 -4.31
N SER A 399 30.49 -1.79 -4.93
CA SER A 399 30.76 -0.52 -4.25
C SER A 399 29.81 0.59 -4.65
N ARG A 400 29.95 1.17 -5.85
CA ARG A 400 29.13 2.31 -6.27
C ARG A 400 28.81 2.25 -7.75
N MET A 401 27.56 2.58 -8.09
CA MET A 401 27.11 2.79 -9.45
C MET A 401 26.25 4.04 -9.51
N SER A 402 26.35 4.77 -10.61
CA SER A 402 25.32 5.73 -11.00
C SER A 402 24.84 5.40 -12.40
N LYS A 403 23.52 5.51 -12.60
CA LYS A 403 22.89 5.33 -13.89
C LYS A 403 21.72 6.31 -14.03
N GLY A 404 21.94 7.36 -14.82
CA GLY A 404 20.98 8.46 -14.92
C GLY A 404 20.80 9.16 -13.57
N ARG A 405 19.56 9.16 -13.06
CA ARG A 405 19.21 9.76 -11.76
C ARG A 405 19.24 8.76 -10.60
N MET A 406 19.65 7.52 -10.87
CA MET A 406 19.83 6.49 -9.86
C MET A 406 21.28 6.49 -9.37
N LEU A 407 21.42 6.43 -8.05
CA LEU A 407 22.64 6.17 -7.32
C LEU A 407 22.46 4.88 -6.53
N PHE A 408 23.44 3.98 -6.63
CA PHE A 408 23.51 2.77 -5.83
C PHE A 408 24.87 2.67 -5.15
N GLU A 409 24.88 2.32 -3.88
CA GLU A 409 26.07 2.06 -3.07
C GLU A 409 25.92 0.72 -2.33
N GLY A 410 27.02 -0.02 -2.17
CA GLY A 410 27.07 -1.31 -1.48
C GLY A 410 26.94 -2.54 -2.38
N SER A 411 26.43 -3.63 -1.80
CA SER A 411 26.37 -4.96 -2.41
C SER A 411 25.13 -5.13 -3.29
N GLY A 412 25.33 -5.11 -4.61
CA GLY A 412 24.28 -5.40 -5.58
C GLY A 412 23.75 -6.83 -5.46
N LYS A 413 24.58 -7.77 -5.00
CA LYS A 413 24.16 -9.15 -4.71
C LYS A 413 23.16 -9.18 -3.55
N SER A 414 23.49 -8.55 -2.42
CA SER A 414 22.60 -8.47 -1.25
C SER A 414 21.26 -7.82 -1.63
N PHE A 415 21.32 -6.73 -2.42
CA PHE A 415 20.12 -6.06 -2.92
C PHE A 415 19.20 -6.97 -3.75
N VAL A 416 19.76 -7.65 -4.77
CA VAL A 416 18.97 -8.55 -5.65
C VAL A 416 18.41 -9.73 -4.87
N THR A 417 19.21 -10.35 -4.00
CA THR A 417 18.76 -11.46 -3.15
C THR A 417 17.61 -11.04 -2.24
N GLY A 418 17.70 -9.88 -1.58
CA GLY A 418 16.63 -9.38 -0.72
C GLY A 418 15.29 -9.21 -1.43
N PHE A 419 15.28 -8.71 -2.67
CA PHE A 419 14.05 -8.64 -3.48
C PHE A 419 13.53 -10.03 -3.85
N GLN A 420 14.40 -10.95 -4.28
CA GLN A 420 14.00 -12.30 -4.68
C GLN A 420 13.38 -13.08 -3.49
N GLU A 421 13.99 -12.99 -2.32
CA GLU A 421 13.49 -13.60 -1.08
C GLU A 421 12.15 -13.00 -0.67
N ARG A 422 12.00 -11.67 -0.74
CA ARG A 422 10.74 -10.99 -0.45
C ARG A 422 9.61 -11.45 -1.38
N ILE A 423 9.87 -11.56 -2.69
CA ILE A 423 8.87 -12.03 -3.66
C ILE A 423 8.46 -13.47 -3.36
N HIS A 424 9.43 -14.32 -3.08
CA HIS A 424 9.16 -15.71 -2.73
C HIS A 424 8.31 -15.83 -1.47
N HIS A 425 8.66 -15.06 -0.42
CA HIS A 425 7.91 -15.01 0.83
C HIS A 425 6.47 -14.55 0.62
N ILE A 426 6.24 -13.50 -0.17
CA ILE A 426 4.89 -13.03 -0.50
C ILE A 426 4.08 -14.12 -1.21
N LEU A 427 4.67 -14.83 -2.18
CA LEU A 427 3.99 -15.92 -2.89
C LEU A 427 3.65 -17.08 -1.96
N GLU A 428 4.55 -17.43 -1.06
CA GLU A 428 4.33 -18.47 -0.05
C GLU A 428 3.21 -18.08 0.93
N ALA A 429 3.29 -16.89 1.53
CA ALA A 429 2.28 -16.36 2.46
C ALA A 429 0.89 -16.27 1.80
N ASN A 430 0.85 -15.93 0.50
CA ASN A 430 -0.39 -15.87 -0.26
C ASN A 430 -0.94 -17.24 -0.66
N GLY A 431 -0.16 -18.32 -0.53
CA GLY A 431 -0.59 -19.67 -0.90
C GLY A 431 -0.52 -19.93 -2.40
N ALA A 432 0.36 -19.24 -3.13
CA ALA A 432 0.59 -19.44 -4.57
C ALA A 432 1.05 -20.88 -4.86
N PHE A 433 1.76 -21.50 -3.92
CA PHE A 433 2.29 -22.87 -4.02
C PHE A 433 1.39 -23.95 -3.39
N TYR A 434 0.13 -23.62 -3.08
CA TYR A 434 -0.82 -24.55 -2.49
C TYR A 434 -1.07 -25.78 -3.39
N ASN A 435 -1.08 -26.96 -2.77
CA ASN A 435 -1.29 -28.26 -3.43
C ASN A 435 -2.23 -29.18 -2.60
N ASN A 436 -3.48 -28.76 -2.44
CA ASN A 436 -4.55 -29.45 -1.70
C ASN A 436 -4.35 -29.52 -0.16
N ASN A 437 -3.19 -29.93 0.34
CA ASN A 437 -2.98 -30.08 1.78
C ASN A 437 -1.78 -29.31 2.35
N ASN A 438 -0.78 -28.95 1.54
CA ASN A 438 0.39 -28.21 2.01
C ASN A 438 0.40 -26.78 1.44
N ASN A 439 1.19 -25.91 2.06
CA ASN A 439 1.43 -24.51 1.63
C ASN A 439 0.14 -23.68 1.55
N ARG A 440 -0.74 -23.82 2.55
CA ARG A 440 -1.94 -22.98 2.68
C ARG A 440 -1.56 -21.56 3.09
N GLY A 441 -1.93 -20.59 2.28
CA GLY A 441 -1.76 -19.17 2.57
C GLY A 441 -3.07 -18.38 2.51
N HIS A 442 -2.97 -17.06 2.34
CA HIS A 442 -4.11 -16.14 2.33
C HIS A 442 -5.16 -16.48 1.27
N ALA A 443 -4.78 -16.98 0.08
CA ALA A 443 -5.72 -17.43 -0.95
C ALA A 443 -6.66 -18.55 -0.47
N GLN A 444 -6.25 -19.35 0.51
CA GLN A 444 -7.09 -20.42 1.04
C GLN A 444 -7.76 -20.05 2.37
N ARG A 445 -7.17 -19.12 3.15
CA ARG A 445 -7.70 -18.68 4.46
C ARG A 445 -8.74 -17.56 4.35
N ASN A 446 -8.58 -16.64 3.40
CA ASN A 446 -9.38 -15.42 3.33
C ASN A 446 -10.76 -15.61 2.66
N GLN A 447 -11.13 -16.85 2.32
CA GLN A 447 -12.42 -17.15 1.67
C GLN A 447 -13.63 -16.90 2.60
N ASN A 448 -13.42 -16.77 3.91
CA ASN A 448 -14.48 -16.71 4.94
C ASN A 448 -14.45 -15.42 5.79
N ILE A 449 -14.37 -14.25 5.17
CA ILE A 449 -14.43 -12.96 5.88
C ILE A 449 -15.81 -12.31 5.68
N SER A 450 -16.44 -11.90 6.79
CA SER A 450 -17.69 -11.12 6.78
C SER A 450 -17.43 -9.70 7.25
N PHE A 451 -18.11 -8.71 6.69
CA PHE A 451 -17.93 -7.31 7.09
C PHE A 451 -19.23 -6.73 7.65
N ASN A 452 -19.11 -6.18 8.86
CA ASN A 452 -20.20 -5.55 9.59
C ASN A 452 -20.08 -4.03 9.52
N THR A 453 -21.20 -3.34 9.68
CA THR A 453 -21.27 -1.87 9.60
C THR A 453 -21.24 -1.23 10.98
N ILE A 454 -20.64 -0.05 11.07
CA ILE A 454 -20.65 0.83 12.23
C ILE A 454 -21.11 2.21 11.79
N GLN A 455 -21.97 2.86 12.58
CA GLN A 455 -22.56 4.15 12.25
C GLN A 455 -22.03 5.27 13.19
N PRO A 456 -21.83 6.49 12.67
CA PRO A 456 -21.51 7.65 13.49
C PRO A 456 -22.74 8.19 14.24
N TYR A 457 -22.52 9.09 15.20
CA TYR A 457 -23.59 9.93 15.75
C TYR A 457 -24.32 10.69 14.62
N PRO A 458 -25.67 10.69 14.62
CA PRO A 458 -26.46 11.31 13.58
C PRO A 458 -26.38 12.85 13.63
N LYS A 459 -26.99 13.49 12.62
CA LYS A 459 -27.02 14.95 12.49
C LYS A 459 -27.72 15.65 13.65
N GLY A 460 -27.32 16.88 13.92
CA GLY A 460 -28.06 17.80 14.81
C GLY A 460 -27.52 17.94 16.23
N GLY A 461 -26.32 17.44 16.52
CA GLY A 461 -25.66 17.59 17.82
C GLY A 461 -24.16 17.86 17.73
N ASP A 462 -23.54 18.15 18.87
CA ASP A 462 -22.11 18.48 18.96
C ASP A 462 -21.21 17.37 18.45
N LYS A 463 -21.59 16.12 18.72
CA LYS A 463 -20.88 14.89 18.33
C LYS A 463 -21.17 14.40 16.90
N GLU A 464 -21.99 15.10 16.11
CA GLU A 464 -22.30 14.69 14.73
C GLU A 464 -21.03 14.31 13.95
N GLY A 465 -21.03 13.11 13.36
CA GLY A 465 -19.91 12.55 12.61
C GLY A 465 -18.92 11.74 13.45
N LEU A 466 -18.79 11.97 14.75
CA LEU A 466 -17.96 11.11 15.59
C LEU A 466 -18.63 9.75 15.79
N TYR A 467 -17.81 8.74 16.04
CA TYR A 467 -18.27 7.43 16.45
C TYR A 467 -18.29 7.37 17.99
N PRO A 468 -19.31 6.73 18.60
CA PRO A 468 -19.29 6.50 20.05
C PRO A 468 -18.08 5.65 20.43
N THR A 469 -17.75 5.62 21.72
CA THR A 469 -16.77 4.64 22.21
C THR A 469 -17.33 3.24 21.97
N ILE A 470 -16.61 2.43 21.21
CA ILE A 470 -16.99 1.08 20.81
C ILE A 470 -15.84 0.14 21.16
N ILE A 471 -16.18 -0.98 21.78
CA ILE A 471 -15.27 -2.09 22.06
C ILE A 471 -15.92 -3.36 21.48
N ILE A 472 -15.23 -4.05 20.59
CA ILE A 472 -15.68 -5.29 19.97
C ILE A 472 -14.60 -6.34 20.19
N GLN A 473 -14.98 -7.41 20.90
CA GLN A 473 -14.11 -8.51 21.33
C GLN A 473 -14.87 -9.84 21.18
N PRO A 474 -14.19 -11.00 21.24
CA PRO A 474 -14.80 -12.31 21.09
C PRO A 474 -15.90 -12.62 22.10
#